data_AF-A0A2T2TK43-F1
#
_entry.id   AF-A0A2T2TK43-F1
#
_cell.length_a   1.000
_cell.length_b   1.000
_cell.length_c   1.000
_cell.angle_alpha   90.00
_cell.angle_beta   90.00
_cell.angle_gamma   90.00
#
_symmetry.space_group_name_H-M   'P 1'
#
loop_
_entity.id
_entity.type
_entity.pdbx_description
1 polymer ?
#
loop_
_entity_poly.entity_id
_entity_poly.type
_entity_poly.pdbx_seq_one_letter_code
_entity_poly.pdbx_strand_id
1 'polypeptide(L)'
;ATDRLNLTLGLRADLPYLPESPSFNPTAFEAYGRSTASVPSGFDQLLFSPRFGFNLDATGLASDFSTQVRGGAGVFSGRPPFVWISNQYANTGVDFASLRFNGTPSEVYTDEDGNYDPDQRLFPAENPGDPASQPLPGESPALSPVQTTNVSLVSEDFTYPQTLRLDLAVDQELPGGLVATFEGLYSNTLRGIAYRNIELQRGGVGDYDGTTTAYGRPLYGDRKTARFTDAILLENTSKGREWLASIQLQRERSGAEGFGGSISYTYNDAENVSNGNAFIAFSNWNDYAFDVNDQALGTSDYQVQHRFLGYGSYRFTYGTGGRFGTTVGLVYEGNSGSPYSWIYGNDANGDGVNFNDLAYVPESEGEIFVAPSGPNDTRTPEQRWTQLDAYIEGTEGLGELRGKPPERNTSNWPWVNILDLQLTQDIATFGGQRIRINANLENLFAFADETLGIENDLGTLETRQFSTISLFGFDRYISEGDVGTTVAGRVVTEDDLGKPVVTFDEDLVTERLDGSEFTPSELTKTS
;
A
#
# COMPACT_ATOMS: atom_id res chain seq x y z
N ALA A 1 7.80 -20.80 38.27
CA ALA A 1 8.04 -21.88 37.30
C ALA A 1 8.02 -23.22 38.03
N THR A 2 7.49 -24.28 37.42
CA THR A 2 7.51 -25.68 37.90
C THR A 2 8.33 -26.52 36.92
N ASP A 3 8.55 -27.81 37.18
CA ASP A 3 9.30 -28.70 36.27
C ASP A 3 8.71 -28.79 34.86
N ARG A 4 7.42 -28.45 34.70
CA ARG A 4 6.70 -28.46 33.43
C ARG A 4 6.34 -27.07 32.91
N LEU A 5 6.56 -26.00 33.69
CA LEU A 5 6.15 -24.65 33.33
C LEU A 5 7.35 -23.69 33.41
N ASN A 6 7.80 -23.27 32.24
CA ASN A 6 8.76 -22.21 32.07
C ASN A 6 8.04 -20.86 31.96
N LEU A 7 8.50 -19.87 32.71
CA LEU A 7 8.01 -18.49 32.64
C LEU A 7 9.17 -17.56 32.31
N THR A 8 8.94 -16.63 31.40
CA THR A 8 9.92 -15.64 30.96
C THR A 8 9.35 -14.25 31.19
N LEU A 9 10.10 -13.41 31.91
CA LEU A 9 9.78 -12.00 32.14
C LEU A 9 10.90 -11.14 31.58
N GLY A 10 10.55 -10.11 30.84
CA GLY A 10 11.51 -9.17 30.25
C GLY A 10 11.02 -7.73 30.34
N LEU A 11 11.96 -6.81 30.52
CA LEU A 11 11.71 -5.38 30.39
C LEU A 11 12.80 -4.79 29.50
N ARG A 12 12.39 -4.06 28.47
CA ARG A 12 13.27 -3.27 27.61
C ARG A 12 12.92 -1.79 27.73
N ALA A 13 13.94 -0.95 27.71
CA ALA A 13 13.79 0.50 27.58
C ALA A 13 14.59 0.98 26.36
N ASP A 14 13.97 1.80 25.51
CA ASP A 14 14.60 2.40 24.33
C ASP A 14 14.56 3.93 24.44
N LEU A 15 15.71 4.59 24.26
CA LEU A 15 15.85 6.05 24.33
C LEU A 15 16.38 6.60 22.99
N PRO A 16 15.51 7.18 22.16
CA PRO A 16 15.91 7.85 20.92
C PRO A 16 16.62 9.18 21.21
N TYR A 17 17.78 9.37 20.59
CA TYR A 17 18.59 10.59 20.74
C TYR A 17 19.03 11.13 19.37
N LEU A 18 18.76 12.41 19.13
CA LEU A 18 19.05 13.18 17.92
C LEU A 18 19.88 14.38 18.37
N PRO A 19 21.18 14.43 18.04
CA PRO A 19 22.10 15.43 18.59
C PRO A 19 21.93 16.82 17.97
N GLU A 20 21.30 16.90 16.79
CA GLU A 20 21.13 18.13 16.02
C GLU A 20 19.64 18.43 15.82
N SER A 21 19.31 19.70 15.59
CA SER A 21 17.96 20.13 15.26
C SER A 21 17.91 20.66 13.83
N PRO A 22 16.80 20.45 13.10
CA PRO A 22 16.59 21.10 11.81
C PRO A 22 16.59 22.63 11.91
N SER A 23 16.74 23.29 10.75
CA SER A 23 16.59 24.74 10.64
C SER A 23 15.21 25.21 11.08
N PHE A 24 15.17 26.29 11.85
CA PHE A 24 13.93 26.92 12.29
C PHE A 24 13.35 27.84 11.21
N ASN A 25 12.09 27.62 10.85
CA ASN A 25 11.34 28.45 9.91
C ASN A 25 10.30 29.32 10.66
N PRO A 26 10.56 30.63 10.84
CA PRO A 26 9.64 31.52 11.55
C PRO A 26 8.30 31.69 10.84
N THR A 27 8.28 31.63 9.50
CA THR A 27 7.04 31.74 8.70
C THR A 27 6.13 30.54 8.94
N ALA A 28 6.70 29.32 9.03
CA ALA A 28 5.95 28.12 9.36
C ALA A 28 5.43 28.18 10.81
N PHE A 29 6.24 28.69 11.74
CA PHE A 29 5.82 28.89 13.11
C PHE A 29 4.66 29.89 13.25
N GLU A 30 4.71 31.01 12.54
CA GLU A 30 3.61 31.98 12.50
C GLU A 30 2.33 31.38 11.91
N ALA A 31 2.46 30.61 10.82
CA ALA A 31 1.33 29.98 10.15
C ALA A 31 0.66 28.86 10.97
N TYR A 32 1.45 28.00 11.62
CA TYR A 32 0.96 26.76 12.21
C TYR A 32 1.11 26.66 13.73
N GLY A 33 1.84 27.59 14.36
CA GLY A 33 2.18 27.52 15.78
C GLY A 33 3.15 26.38 16.12
N ARG A 34 3.87 25.85 15.13
CA ARG A 34 4.75 24.67 15.27
C ARG A 34 6.14 24.97 14.72
N SER A 35 7.16 24.55 15.44
CA SER A 35 8.56 24.75 15.06
C SER A 35 9.05 23.61 14.17
N THR A 36 9.65 23.96 13.02
CA THR A 36 10.34 22.98 12.15
C THR A 36 11.61 22.41 12.80
N ALA A 37 12.13 23.05 13.86
CA ALA A 37 13.28 22.55 14.61
C ALA A 37 12.89 21.51 15.68
N SER A 38 11.60 21.28 15.91
CA SER A 38 11.11 20.30 16.89
C SER A 38 11.25 18.87 16.37
N VAL A 39 12.02 18.04 17.08
CA VAL A 39 12.18 16.62 16.79
C VAL A 39 11.97 15.79 18.06
N PRO A 40 11.36 14.59 17.97
CA PRO A 40 11.12 13.75 19.12
C PRO A 40 12.45 13.14 19.57
N SER A 41 13.09 13.76 20.58
CA SER A 41 14.38 13.30 21.09
C SER A 41 14.53 13.46 22.59
N GLY A 42 15.36 12.63 23.21
CA GLY A 42 15.71 12.74 24.62
C GLY A 42 14.76 11.96 25.54
N PHE A 43 14.84 12.23 26.84
CA PHE A 43 14.18 11.42 27.87
C PHE A 43 12.65 11.42 27.79
N ASP A 44 12.06 12.46 27.18
CA ASP A 44 10.61 12.52 26.93
C ASP A 44 10.15 11.45 25.92
N GLN A 45 11.09 10.83 25.20
CA GLN A 45 10.86 9.77 24.22
C GLN A 45 11.22 8.37 24.73
N LEU A 46 11.42 8.19 26.05
CA LEU A 46 11.73 6.89 26.63
C LEU A 46 10.57 5.91 26.44
N LEU A 47 10.82 4.81 25.73
CA LEU A 47 9.84 3.75 25.48
C LEU A 47 10.08 2.58 26.43
N PHE A 48 9.02 2.10 27.09
CA PHE A 48 9.07 0.85 27.87
C PHE A 48 8.34 -0.26 27.13
N SER A 49 8.99 -1.42 27.09
CA SER A 49 8.55 -2.61 26.37
C SER A 49 8.59 -3.84 27.29
N PRO A 50 7.64 -3.97 28.25
CA PRO A 50 7.51 -5.15 29.10
C PRO A 50 7.05 -6.36 28.29
N ARG A 51 7.51 -7.56 28.66
CA ARG A 51 7.22 -8.82 27.98
C ARG A 51 7.07 -9.95 28.99
N PHE A 52 6.10 -10.80 28.72
CA PHE A 52 5.81 -12.03 29.44
C PHE A 52 5.67 -13.16 28.43
N GLY A 53 6.22 -14.31 28.74
CA GLY A 53 6.04 -15.53 27.98
C GLY A 53 5.96 -16.74 28.90
N PHE A 54 5.26 -17.77 28.44
CA PHE A 54 5.19 -19.05 29.12
C PHE A 54 5.33 -20.21 28.13
N ASN A 55 5.82 -21.32 28.63
CA ASN A 55 5.85 -22.59 27.92
C ASN A 55 5.56 -23.71 28.92
N LEU A 56 4.48 -24.44 28.65
CA LEU A 56 3.94 -25.51 29.47
C LEU A 56 4.08 -26.84 28.71
N ASP A 57 4.80 -27.78 29.32
CA ASP A 57 4.72 -29.19 28.97
C ASP A 57 3.44 -29.78 29.58
N ALA A 58 2.44 -29.99 28.74
CA ALA A 58 1.15 -30.57 29.08
C ALA A 58 1.08 -32.08 28.79
N THR A 59 2.22 -32.73 28.52
CA THR A 59 2.30 -34.17 28.23
C THR A 59 1.69 -35.00 29.35
N GLY A 60 0.85 -35.96 28.97
CA GLY A 60 0.14 -36.84 29.90
C GLY A 60 -1.08 -36.22 30.59
N LEU A 61 -1.46 -34.97 30.28
CA LEU A 61 -2.70 -34.36 30.79
C LEU A 61 -3.92 -34.69 29.92
N ALA A 62 -3.72 -34.93 28.61
CA ALA A 62 -4.80 -35.18 27.64
C ALA A 62 -4.58 -36.43 26.78
N SER A 63 -3.32 -36.85 26.55
CA SER A 63 -2.97 -38.06 25.79
C SER A 63 -1.60 -38.60 26.21
N ASP A 64 -1.27 -39.81 25.75
CA ASP A 64 0.08 -40.40 25.90
C ASP A 64 1.12 -39.74 24.99
N PHE A 65 0.69 -38.90 24.03
CA PHE A 65 1.56 -38.14 23.13
C PHE A 65 1.96 -36.80 23.75
N SER A 66 3.10 -36.26 23.31
CA SER A 66 3.60 -34.97 23.78
C SER A 66 2.66 -33.83 23.43
N THR A 67 2.40 -32.94 24.40
CA THR A 67 1.61 -31.72 24.21
C THR A 67 2.35 -30.54 24.81
N GLN A 68 2.55 -29.49 24.03
CA GLN A 68 3.14 -28.23 24.49
C GLN A 68 2.16 -27.08 24.29
N VAL A 69 1.99 -26.25 25.31
CA VAL A 69 1.21 -25.01 25.24
C VAL A 69 2.15 -23.85 25.50
N ARG A 70 2.27 -22.94 24.55
CA ARG A 70 3.15 -21.78 24.62
C ARG A 70 2.38 -20.51 24.32
N GLY A 71 2.81 -19.40 24.89
CA GLY A 71 2.16 -18.13 24.63
C GLY A 71 2.86 -16.97 25.31
N GLY A 72 2.38 -15.77 25.05
CA GLY A 72 3.02 -14.56 25.52
C GLY A 72 2.16 -13.32 25.35
N ALA A 73 2.63 -12.26 26.01
CA ALA A 73 2.11 -10.93 25.90
C ALA A 73 3.26 -9.94 26.04
N GLY A 74 3.31 -8.93 25.18
CA GLY A 74 4.36 -7.93 25.31
C GLY A 74 4.10 -6.67 24.51
N VAL A 75 4.76 -5.61 24.95
CA VAL A 75 4.87 -4.37 24.17
C VAL A 75 6.18 -4.40 23.40
N PHE A 76 6.10 -4.03 22.13
CA PHE A 76 7.21 -4.07 21.19
C PHE A 76 7.41 -2.71 20.56
N SER A 77 8.60 -2.16 20.77
CA SER A 77 9.18 -1.05 20.02
C SER A 77 10.17 -1.63 19.00
N GLY A 78 10.03 -1.22 17.73
CA GLY A 78 11.04 -1.45 16.71
C GLY A 78 12.17 -0.42 16.80
N ARG A 79 13.16 -0.52 15.91
CA ARG A 79 14.04 0.64 15.66
C ARG A 79 13.18 1.75 15.07
N PRO A 80 13.21 2.98 15.63
CA PRO A 80 12.57 4.12 15.01
C PRO A 80 12.92 4.24 13.52
N PRO A 81 11.94 4.31 12.61
CA PRO A 81 12.20 4.63 11.21
C PRO A 81 12.63 6.09 11.12
N PHE A 82 13.94 6.34 11.27
CA PHE A 82 14.48 7.69 11.29
C PHE A 82 14.23 8.46 9.99
N VAL A 83 13.85 7.78 8.90
CA VAL A 83 13.45 8.43 7.65
C VAL A 83 12.21 9.31 7.81
N TRP A 84 11.25 8.94 8.65
CA TRP A 84 10.08 9.78 8.93
C TRP A 84 10.48 11.06 9.67
N ILE A 85 11.51 10.98 10.51
CA ILE A 85 12.08 12.15 11.21
C ILE A 85 13.04 12.93 10.31
N SER A 86 13.75 12.29 9.38
CA SER A 86 14.66 12.98 8.46
C SER A 86 13.92 13.96 7.54
N ASN A 87 12.63 13.76 7.31
CA ASN A 87 11.78 14.73 6.63
C ASN A 87 11.78 16.10 7.33
N GLN A 88 11.89 16.15 8.66
CA GLN A 88 12.00 17.40 9.41
C GLN A 88 13.30 18.15 9.12
N TYR A 89 14.37 17.41 8.83
CA TYR A 89 15.67 17.98 8.44
C TYR A 89 15.70 18.37 6.96
N ALA A 90 15.03 17.61 6.09
CA ALA A 90 15.02 17.84 4.65
C ALA A 90 14.03 18.94 4.22
N ASN A 91 12.88 19.05 4.90
CA ASN A 91 11.76 19.91 4.50
C ASN A 91 11.45 20.95 5.58
N THR A 92 12.43 21.79 5.91
CA THR A 92 12.23 22.94 6.83
C THR A 92 11.56 24.13 6.13
N GLY A 93 11.54 24.11 4.79
CA GLY A 93 11.07 25.20 3.95
C GLY A 93 12.04 26.39 3.85
N VAL A 94 13.23 26.31 4.46
CA VAL A 94 14.26 27.37 4.41
C VAL A 94 15.62 26.90 3.90
N ASP A 95 15.84 25.58 3.84
CA ASP A 95 17.14 25.01 3.42
C ASP A 95 17.26 24.83 1.90
N PHE A 96 16.13 24.74 1.19
CA PHE A 96 16.08 24.51 -0.27
C PHE A 96 15.21 25.54 -0.97
N ALA A 97 15.60 25.88 -2.20
CA ALA A 97 14.79 26.64 -3.14
C ALA A 97 14.32 25.70 -4.26
N SER A 98 13.06 25.85 -4.68
CA SER A 98 12.48 25.07 -5.77
C SER A 98 12.38 25.91 -7.04
N LEU A 99 12.74 25.29 -8.16
CA LEU A 99 12.61 25.82 -9.50
C LEU A 99 11.58 24.99 -10.25
N ARG A 100 10.70 25.65 -11.01
CA ARG A 100 9.78 24.98 -11.91
C ARG A 100 9.99 25.50 -13.32
N PHE A 101 10.18 24.56 -14.23
CA PHE A 101 10.13 24.82 -15.67
C PHE A 101 8.73 24.47 -16.17
N ASN A 102 8.04 25.45 -16.75
CA ASN A 102 6.72 25.27 -17.35
C ASN A 102 6.74 25.76 -18.79
N GLY A 103 6.17 24.96 -19.71
CA GLY A 103 5.97 25.32 -21.11
C GLY A 103 6.89 24.60 -22.09
N THR A 104 6.56 24.69 -23.36
CA THR A 104 7.40 24.22 -24.47
C THR A 104 8.44 25.29 -24.83
N PRO A 105 9.62 24.91 -25.37
CA PRO A 105 10.60 25.89 -25.84
C PRO A 105 9.99 27.00 -26.72
N SER A 106 9.04 26.64 -27.60
CA SER A 106 8.32 27.58 -28.47
C SER A 106 7.45 28.61 -27.77
N GLU A 107 6.95 28.31 -26.57
CA GLU A 107 6.09 29.21 -25.79
C GLU A 107 6.90 30.14 -24.90
N VAL A 108 8.12 29.73 -24.54
CA VAL A 108 8.88 30.35 -23.46
C VAL A 108 10.10 31.12 -23.96
N TYR A 109 10.73 30.65 -25.03
CA TYR A 109 11.87 31.30 -25.66
C TYR A 109 11.35 32.14 -26.81
N THR A 110 10.94 33.38 -26.52
CA THR A 110 10.41 34.29 -27.54
C THR A 110 11.23 35.57 -27.63
N ASP A 111 11.32 36.13 -28.84
CA ASP A 111 11.88 37.45 -29.07
C ASP A 111 10.95 38.57 -28.55
N GLU A 112 11.37 39.84 -28.66
CA GLU A 112 10.56 40.99 -28.24
C GLU A 112 9.21 41.09 -28.98
N ASP A 113 9.08 40.44 -30.14
CA ASP A 113 7.87 40.41 -30.97
C ASP A 113 6.99 39.16 -30.69
N GLY A 114 7.41 38.28 -29.77
CA GLY A 114 6.67 37.08 -29.36
C GLY A 114 6.85 35.86 -30.27
N ASN A 115 7.80 35.88 -31.20
CA ASN A 115 8.13 34.71 -32.04
C ASN A 115 9.15 33.83 -31.36
N TYR A 116 9.11 32.52 -31.62
CA TYR A 116 10.10 31.59 -31.07
C TYR A 116 11.53 31.99 -31.44
N ASP A 117 12.36 32.21 -30.42
CA ASP A 117 13.78 32.52 -30.50
C ASP A 117 14.60 31.27 -30.17
N PRO A 118 15.21 30.59 -31.16
CA PRO A 118 15.99 29.39 -30.94
C PRO A 118 17.36 29.65 -30.28
N ASP A 119 17.79 30.92 -30.15
CA ASP A 119 19.05 31.29 -29.47
C ASP A 119 18.87 31.42 -27.95
N GLN A 120 17.63 31.60 -27.48
CA GLN A 120 17.27 31.47 -26.07
C GLN A 120 17.18 30.00 -25.64
N ARG A 121 17.68 29.70 -24.44
CA ARG A 121 17.83 28.32 -23.94
C ARG A 121 17.97 28.30 -22.43
N LEU A 122 17.56 27.19 -21.84
CA LEU A 122 17.64 26.97 -20.40
C LEU A 122 19.08 26.96 -19.88
N PHE A 123 19.96 26.26 -20.59
CA PHE A 123 21.36 26.10 -20.24
C PHE A 123 22.23 26.98 -21.15
N PRO A 124 23.24 27.70 -20.62
CA PRO A 124 24.16 28.45 -21.45
C PRO A 124 24.90 27.50 -22.42
N ALA A 125 24.74 27.60 -23.74
CA ALA A 125 25.45 26.68 -24.65
C ALA A 125 26.94 26.96 -24.82
N GLU A 126 27.44 27.99 -24.15
CA GLU A 126 28.89 28.15 -23.99
C GLU A 126 29.46 27.01 -23.15
N ASN A 127 28.66 26.42 -22.24
CA ASN A 127 29.11 25.34 -21.37
C ASN A 127 27.93 24.48 -20.82
N PRO A 128 27.19 23.74 -21.68
CA PRO A 128 25.96 23.05 -21.28
C PRO A 128 26.16 21.88 -20.29
N GLY A 129 27.42 21.51 -20.02
CA GLY A 129 27.78 20.44 -19.08
C GLY A 129 28.52 20.92 -17.82
N ASP A 130 28.64 22.23 -17.60
CA ASP A 130 29.30 22.76 -16.41
C ASP A 130 28.34 22.85 -15.22
N PRO A 131 28.52 22.02 -14.18
CA PRO A 131 27.69 22.07 -12.99
C PRO A 131 27.85 23.37 -12.18
N ALA A 132 28.88 24.19 -12.45
CA ALA A 132 29.02 25.50 -11.83
C ALA A 132 28.26 26.62 -12.57
N SER A 133 27.78 26.35 -13.79
CA SER A 133 27.08 27.31 -14.66
C SER A 133 25.59 26.96 -14.82
N GLN A 134 24.96 26.44 -13.76
CA GLN A 134 23.52 26.14 -13.74
C GLN A 134 22.70 27.44 -13.66
N PRO A 135 21.61 27.58 -14.44
CA PRO A 135 20.79 28.79 -14.43
C PRO A 135 20.14 29.02 -13.06
N LEU A 136 20.17 30.26 -12.57
CA LEU A 136 19.58 30.65 -11.28
C LEU A 136 18.09 31.03 -11.43
N PRO A 137 17.29 30.96 -10.34
CA PRO A 137 15.91 31.42 -10.34
C PRO A 137 15.76 32.85 -10.89
N GLY A 138 14.88 33.02 -11.89
CA GLY A 138 14.61 34.32 -12.52
C GLY A 138 15.59 34.76 -13.61
N GLU A 139 16.64 33.97 -13.92
CA GLU A 139 17.57 34.28 -15.03
C GLU A 139 16.97 33.99 -16.41
N SER A 140 15.91 33.19 -16.48
CA SER A 140 15.16 32.88 -17.70
C SER A 140 13.66 32.97 -17.40
N PRO A 141 12.82 33.46 -18.36
CA PRO A 141 11.35 33.38 -18.25
C PRO A 141 10.85 31.95 -17.98
N ALA A 142 11.62 30.95 -18.43
CA ALA A 142 11.35 29.54 -18.22
C ALA A 142 11.62 29.02 -16.81
N LEU A 143 12.32 29.79 -15.98
CA LEU A 143 12.75 29.42 -14.63
C LEU A 143 12.16 30.38 -13.61
N SER A 144 10.85 30.31 -13.47
CA SER A 144 10.14 31.04 -12.43
C SER A 144 10.46 30.43 -11.05
N PRO A 145 10.85 31.25 -10.05
CA PRO A 145 11.00 30.76 -8.69
C PRO A 145 9.65 30.29 -8.15
N VAL A 146 9.61 29.09 -7.57
CA VAL A 146 8.42 28.62 -6.86
C VAL A 146 8.26 29.45 -5.59
N GLN A 147 7.14 30.15 -5.45
CA GLN A 147 6.89 31.09 -4.34
C GLN A 147 6.45 30.39 -3.05
N THR A 148 6.17 29.10 -3.14
CA THR A 148 5.72 28.24 -2.05
C THR A 148 6.75 27.16 -1.76
N THR A 149 6.69 26.59 -0.56
CA THR A 149 7.59 25.51 -0.14
C THR A 149 6.84 24.44 0.64
N ASN A 150 7.43 23.25 0.72
CA ASN A 150 6.92 22.17 1.57
C ASN A 150 7.58 22.24 2.94
N VAL A 151 6.77 22.08 3.98
CA VAL A 151 7.27 21.92 5.34
C VAL A 151 6.80 20.60 5.94
N SER A 152 7.72 19.90 6.58
CA SER A 152 7.38 18.77 7.46
C SER A 152 7.41 19.26 8.89
N LEU A 153 6.46 18.78 9.70
CA LEU A 153 6.31 19.09 11.12
C LEU A 153 6.09 17.81 11.91
N VAL A 154 6.39 17.82 13.21
CA VAL A 154 6.04 16.73 14.15
C VAL A 154 5.15 17.30 15.25
N SER A 155 4.16 16.53 15.68
CA SER A 155 3.35 16.90 16.84
C SER A 155 4.18 16.93 18.12
N GLU A 156 3.88 17.86 19.03
CA GLU A 156 4.63 18.03 20.29
C GLU A 156 4.54 16.80 21.22
N ASP A 157 3.43 16.07 21.12
CA ASP A 157 3.16 14.84 21.87
C ASP A 157 3.51 13.55 21.10
N PHE A 158 4.18 13.69 19.95
CA PHE A 158 4.59 12.53 19.18
C PHE A 158 5.56 11.66 19.99
N THR A 159 5.32 10.36 19.92
CA THR A 159 6.13 9.31 20.49
C THR A 159 6.36 8.20 19.47
N TYR A 160 7.50 7.54 19.57
CA TYR A 160 7.85 6.49 18.62
C TYR A 160 6.93 5.26 18.68
N PRO A 161 6.77 4.54 17.56
CA PRO A 161 5.78 3.48 17.46
C PRO A 161 5.96 2.34 18.46
N GLN A 162 4.83 1.86 19.00
CA GLN A 162 4.74 0.69 19.87
C GLN A 162 3.50 -0.13 19.57
N THR A 163 3.64 -1.45 19.63
CA THR A 163 2.56 -2.41 19.39
C THR A 163 2.47 -3.38 20.57
N LEU A 164 1.25 -3.64 21.03
CA LEU A 164 0.95 -4.76 21.93
C LEU A 164 0.80 -6.02 21.08
N ARG A 165 1.44 -7.12 21.47
CA ARG A 165 1.22 -8.44 20.87
C ARG A 165 0.87 -9.46 21.93
N LEU A 166 -0.12 -10.30 21.62
CA LEU A 166 -0.52 -11.47 22.39
C LEU A 166 -0.40 -12.69 21.48
N ASP A 167 0.15 -13.79 21.98
CA ASP A 167 0.26 -15.05 21.25
C ASP A 167 -0.14 -16.24 22.12
N LEU A 168 -0.73 -17.24 21.49
CA LEU A 168 -1.04 -18.53 22.10
C LEU A 168 -0.94 -19.62 21.03
N ALA A 169 -0.17 -20.66 21.32
CA ALA A 169 -0.05 -21.82 20.47
C ALA A 169 -0.10 -23.14 21.24
N VAL A 170 -0.58 -24.17 20.55
CA VAL A 170 -0.62 -25.55 21.01
C VAL A 170 0.08 -26.42 19.97
N ASP A 171 1.10 -27.14 20.40
CA ASP A 171 1.83 -28.13 19.62
C ASP A 171 1.46 -29.52 20.15
N GLN A 172 0.96 -30.40 19.27
CA GLN A 172 0.49 -31.74 19.62
C GLN A 172 1.18 -32.78 18.74
N GLU A 173 1.87 -33.72 19.37
CA GLU A 173 2.35 -34.91 18.68
C GLU A 173 1.18 -35.85 18.38
N LEU A 174 1.16 -36.39 17.17
CA LEU A 174 0.15 -37.31 16.68
C LEU A 174 0.82 -38.64 16.25
N PRO A 175 0.05 -39.74 16.15
CA PRO A 175 0.57 -40.99 15.65
C PRO A 175 1.30 -40.85 14.30
N GLY A 176 2.37 -41.62 14.11
CA GLY A 176 3.13 -41.62 12.86
C GLY A 176 4.24 -40.56 12.77
N GLY A 177 4.59 -39.92 13.89
CA GLY A 177 5.63 -38.87 13.95
C GLY A 177 5.16 -37.55 13.36
N LEU A 178 3.84 -37.32 13.38
CA LEU A 178 3.22 -36.07 12.96
C LEU A 178 3.19 -35.09 14.13
N VAL A 179 3.34 -33.81 13.84
CA VAL A 179 3.12 -32.73 14.81
C VAL A 179 2.11 -31.76 14.22
N ALA A 180 1.03 -31.52 14.94
CA ALA A 180 0.03 -30.51 14.63
C ALA A 180 0.25 -29.28 15.51
N THR A 181 0.30 -28.10 14.89
CA THR A 181 0.43 -26.82 15.58
C THR A 181 -0.79 -25.97 15.26
N PHE A 182 -1.38 -25.38 16.30
CA PHE A 182 -2.37 -24.31 16.17
C PHE A 182 -1.83 -23.08 16.87
N GLU A 183 -1.81 -21.93 16.21
CA GLU A 183 -1.27 -20.68 16.74
C GLU A 183 -2.20 -19.51 16.43
N GLY A 184 -2.48 -18.69 17.44
CA GLY A 184 -3.20 -17.44 17.31
C GLY A 184 -2.34 -16.28 17.80
N LEU A 185 -2.32 -15.19 17.05
CA LEU A 185 -1.63 -13.96 17.38
C LEU A 185 -2.59 -12.78 17.22
N TYR A 186 -2.56 -11.87 18.19
CA TYR A 186 -3.27 -10.61 18.15
C TYR A 186 -2.28 -9.47 18.35
N SER A 187 -2.26 -8.51 17.43
CA SER A 187 -1.54 -7.25 17.58
C SER A 187 -2.51 -6.08 17.73
N ASN A 188 -2.19 -5.12 18.59
CA ASN A 188 -2.89 -3.84 18.67
C ASN A 188 -1.89 -2.67 18.66
N THR A 189 -2.14 -1.67 17.84
CA THR A 189 -1.35 -0.45 17.78
C THR A 189 -1.55 0.36 19.05
N LEU A 190 -0.50 0.53 19.85
CA LEU A 190 -0.54 1.45 21.00
C LEU A 190 -0.18 2.87 20.56
N ARG A 191 0.86 2.97 19.72
CA ARG A 191 1.37 4.20 19.12
C ARG A 191 1.73 3.85 17.67
N GLY A 192 0.90 4.26 16.73
CA GLY A 192 1.14 4.21 15.30
C GLY A 192 1.48 5.59 14.77
N ILE A 193 1.75 5.68 13.47
CA ILE A 193 1.93 6.93 12.76
C ILE A 193 0.64 7.32 12.04
N ALA A 194 0.41 8.62 11.96
CA ALA A 194 -0.57 9.22 11.06
C ALA A 194 0.04 10.51 10.52
N TYR A 195 -0.40 10.92 9.34
CA TYR A 195 0.03 12.16 8.72
C TYR A 195 -1.18 13.00 8.37
N ARG A 196 -1.01 14.32 8.46
CA ARG A 196 -2.06 15.29 8.11
C ARG A 196 -1.44 16.51 7.46
N ASN A 197 -2.02 16.95 6.35
CA ASN A 197 -1.64 18.20 5.71
C ASN A 197 -2.43 19.35 6.34
N ILE A 198 -1.77 20.08 7.25
CA ILE A 198 -2.38 21.19 7.99
C ILE A 198 -2.39 22.50 7.21
N GLU A 199 -1.89 22.49 5.97
CA GLU A 199 -2.07 23.60 5.03
C GLU A 199 -3.42 23.55 4.32
N LEU A 200 -4.04 22.37 4.20
CA LEU A 200 -5.36 22.23 3.58
C LEU A 200 -6.47 22.79 4.46
N GLN A 201 -7.42 23.47 3.81
CA GLN A 201 -8.65 23.95 4.41
C GLN A 201 -9.85 23.50 3.60
N ARG A 202 -10.99 23.35 4.28
CA ARG A 202 -12.23 22.98 3.60
C ARG A 202 -12.64 24.11 2.66
N GLY A 203 -12.84 23.77 1.40
CA GLY A 203 -13.13 24.71 0.32
C GLY A 203 -13.69 23.98 -0.89
N GLY A 204 -14.40 24.72 -1.75
CA GLY A 204 -14.98 24.21 -2.98
C GLY A 204 -13.94 23.75 -4.00
N VAL A 205 -14.33 22.87 -4.91
CA VAL A 205 -13.45 22.31 -5.97
C VAL A 205 -14.03 22.64 -7.33
N GLY A 206 -13.20 23.23 -8.20
CA GLY A 206 -13.64 23.75 -9.49
C GLY A 206 -14.73 24.81 -9.32
N ASP A 207 -15.86 24.62 -10.02
CA ASP A 207 -17.02 25.53 -9.94
C ASP A 207 -17.99 25.17 -8.79
N TYR A 208 -17.76 24.08 -8.07
CA TYR A 208 -18.60 23.70 -6.92
C TYR A 208 -18.06 24.33 -5.63
N ASP A 209 -18.83 25.19 -5.00
CA ASP A 209 -18.44 25.97 -3.82
C ASP A 209 -18.66 25.25 -2.47
N GLY A 210 -19.33 24.10 -2.49
CA GLY A 210 -19.58 23.30 -1.30
C GLY A 210 -18.30 22.69 -0.70
N THR A 211 -18.26 22.53 0.61
CA THR A 211 -17.09 21.95 1.33
C THR A 211 -17.16 20.43 1.50
N THR A 212 -18.27 19.83 1.07
CA THR A 212 -18.57 18.41 1.18
C THR A 212 -19.45 18.02 -0.01
N THR A 213 -19.19 16.87 -0.62
CA THR A 213 -19.99 16.38 -1.77
C THR A 213 -21.36 15.85 -1.35
N ALA A 214 -22.20 15.51 -2.32
CA ALA A 214 -23.50 14.84 -2.09
C ALA A 214 -23.35 13.53 -1.30
N TYR A 215 -22.19 12.88 -1.39
CA TYR A 215 -21.89 11.59 -0.74
C TYR A 215 -21.00 11.74 0.49
N GLY A 216 -20.90 12.94 1.05
CA GLY A 216 -20.22 13.18 2.31
C GLY A 216 -18.70 13.31 2.20
N ARG A 217 -18.12 13.30 0.97
CA ARG A 217 -16.67 13.44 0.78
C ARG A 217 -16.23 14.85 1.17
N PRO A 218 -15.26 14.98 2.08
CA PRO A 218 -14.52 16.20 2.31
C PRO A 218 -13.88 16.83 1.09
N LEU A 219 -14.05 18.14 0.91
CA LEU A 219 -13.37 18.91 -0.13
C LEU A 219 -12.37 19.91 0.47
N TYR A 220 -11.19 20.02 -0.15
CA TYR A 220 -9.99 20.70 0.31
C TYR A 220 -9.45 21.74 -0.71
N GLY A 221 -10.33 22.45 -1.40
CA GLY A 221 -9.91 23.43 -2.42
C GLY A 221 -9.26 24.71 -1.90
N ASP A 222 -9.22 24.92 -0.57
CA ASP A 222 -8.61 26.09 0.06
C ASP A 222 -7.29 25.74 0.76
N ARG A 223 -6.42 26.75 0.88
CA ARG A 223 -5.14 26.66 1.61
C ARG A 223 -5.10 27.72 2.71
N LYS A 224 -4.53 27.36 3.86
CA LYS A 224 -4.43 28.25 5.03
C LYS A 224 -3.56 29.48 4.74
N THR A 225 -2.54 29.33 3.90
CA THR A 225 -1.62 30.40 3.53
C THR A 225 -1.35 30.40 2.03
N ALA A 226 -0.71 31.47 1.54
CA ALA A 226 -0.15 31.51 0.19
C ALA A 226 1.36 31.23 0.16
N ARG A 227 1.93 30.71 1.26
CA ARG A 227 3.39 30.58 1.47
C ARG A 227 3.88 29.14 1.41
N PHE A 228 3.00 28.18 1.66
CA PHE A 228 3.34 26.77 1.68
C PHE A 228 2.55 26.04 0.60
N THR A 229 3.21 25.12 -0.09
CA THR A 229 2.49 24.16 -0.93
C THR A 229 1.84 23.20 0.03
N ASP A 230 2.61 22.46 0.83
CA ASP A 230 2.10 21.55 1.85
C ASP A 230 2.76 21.75 3.21
N ALA A 231 2.01 21.48 4.28
CA ALA A 231 2.52 21.41 5.64
C ALA A 231 2.13 20.08 6.27
N ILE A 232 3.03 19.09 6.16
CA ILE A 232 2.74 17.72 6.57
C ILE A 232 3.14 17.51 8.04
N LEU A 233 2.13 17.30 8.89
CA LEU A 233 2.27 17.02 10.31
C LEU A 233 2.32 15.49 10.54
N LEU A 234 3.41 15.00 11.13
CA LEU A 234 3.50 13.65 11.67
C LEU A 234 2.93 13.61 13.10
N GLU A 235 1.94 12.75 13.31
CA GLU A 235 1.25 12.55 14.58
C GLU A 235 1.10 11.07 14.93
N ASN A 236 0.58 10.77 16.13
CA ASN A 236 0.32 9.41 16.56
C ASN A 236 -1.16 9.03 16.41
N THR A 237 -1.39 7.73 16.22
CA THR A 237 -2.72 7.11 16.32
C THR A 237 -2.63 5.85 17.16
N SER A 238 -3.71 5.48 17.85
CA SER A 238 -3.85 4.18 18.52
C SER A 238 -4.78 3.22 17.76
N LYS A 239 -5.20 3.58 16.55
CA LYS A 239 -6.05 2.76 15.69
C LYS A 239 -5.17 1.82 14.87
N GLY A 240 -5.51 0.54 14.85
CA GLY A 240 -4.80 -0.49 14.09
C GLY A 240 -4.76 -1.81 14.87
N ARG A 241 -5.05 -2.90 14.18
CA ARG A 241 -5.09 -4.26 14.75
C ARG A 241 -4.67 -5.29 13.72
N GLU A 242 -4.23 -6.43 14.21
CA GLU A 242 -3.92 -7.61 13.39
C GLU A 242 -4.38 -8.85 14.14
N TRP A 243 -5.09 -9.74 13.45
CA TRP A 243 -5.39 -11.10 13.89
C TRP A 243 -4.74 -12.07 12.92
N LEU A 244 -3.88 -12.94 13.44
CA LEU A 244 -3.30 -14.04 12.68
C LEU A 244 -3.67 -15.36 13.34
N ALA A 245 -4.22 -16.28 12.57
CA ALA A 245 -4.51 -17.64 13.01
C ALA A 245 -3.88 -18.63 12.04
N SER A 246 -3.09 -19.57 12.55
CA SER A 246 -2.38 -20.55 11.74
C SER A 246 -2.61 -21.97 12.25
N ILE A 247 -2.79 -22.89 11.32
CA ILE A 247 -2.76 -24.32 11.57
C ILE A 247 -1.69 -24.96 10.68
N GLN A 248 -0.87 -25.81 11.26
CA GLN A 248 0.19 -26.53 10.56
C GLN A 248 0.16 -28.00 10.95
N LEU A 249 0.43 -28.86 9.96
CA LEU A 249 0.73 -30.27 10.16
C LEU A 249 2.09 -30.54 9.54
N GLN A 250 3.01 -31.11 10.31
CA GLN A 250 4.36 -31.41 9.86
C GLN A 250 4.82 -32.83 10.22
N ARG A 251 5.76 -33.34 9.43
CA ARG A 251 6.44 -34.61 9.66
C ARG A 251 7.90 -34.48 9.32
N GLU A 252 8.74 -34.81 10.29
CA GLU A 252 10.18 -34.93 10.08
C GLU A 252 10.55 -36.29 9.47
N ARG A 253 11.56 -36.27 8.59
CA ARG A 253 12.10 -37.50 8.01
C ARG A 253 12.98 -38.20 9.05
N SER A 254 12.53 -39.35 9.54
CA SER A 254 13.18 -40.06 10.65
C SER A 254 14.39 -40.94 10.27
N GLY A 255 14.67 -41.14 8.97
CA GLY A 255 15.72 -42.05 8.48
C GLY A 255 16.59 -41.46 7.35
N ALA A 256 17.41 -42.30 6.71
CA ALA A 256 18.23 -41.91 5.54
C ALA A 256 17.40 -41.77 4.23
N GLU A 257 16.20 -42.32 4.24
CA GLU A 257 15.19 -42.30 3.17
C GLU A 257 13.83 -41.91 3.75
N GLY A 258 12.87 -41.64 2.87
CA GLY A 258 11.48 -41.42 3.22
C GLY A 258 11.02 -39.98 3.01
N PHE A 259 9.80 -39.74 3.43
CA PHE A 259 9.10 -38.47 3.31
C PHE A 259 9.35 -37.58 4.52
N GLY A 260 9.49 -36.28 4.27
CA GLY A 260 9.39 -35.22 5.27
C GLY A 260 8.76 -33.99 4.64
N GLY A 261 7.94 -33.27 5.39
CA GLY A 261 7.14 -32.18 4.84
C GLY A 261 6.28 -31.47 5.88
N SER A 262 5.70 -30.34 5.50
CA SER A 262 4.60 -29.72 6.21
C SER A 262 3.56 -29.15 5.26
N ILE A 263 2.36 -28.94 5.80
CA ILE A 263 1.33 -28.12 5.19
C ILE A 263 0.80 -27.17 6.26
N SER A 264 0.54 -25.94 5.88
CA SER A 264 0.02 -24.91 6.75
C SER A 264 -1.01 -24.05 6.05
N TYR A 265 -1.97 -23.57 6.82
CA TYR A 265 -2.91 -22.54 6.43
C TYR A 265 -2.87 -21.42 7.46
N THR A 266 -2.79 -20.18 6.98
CA THR A 266 -2.79 -18.98 7.81
C THR A 266 -3.89 -18.03 7.32
N TYR A 267 -4.72 -17.59 8.26
CA TYR A 267 -5.66 -16.49 8.10
C TYR A 267 -5.09 -15.23 8.73
N ASN A 268 -5.18 -14.09 8.05
CA ASN A 268 -4.72 -12.79 8.53
C ASN A 268 -5.80 -11.71 8.30
N ASP A 269 -6.14 -10.95 9.34
CA ASP A 269 -7.01 -9.77 9.28
C ASP A 269 -6.23 -8.59 9.88
N ALA A 270 -5.80 -7.66 9.04
CA ALA A 270 -4.85 -6.62 9.39
C ALA A 270 -5.35 -5.24 8.92
N GLU A 271 -5.55 -4.34 9.88
CA GLU A 271 -6.04 -2.99 9.65
C GLU A 271 -5.09 -1.96 10.25
N ASN A 272 -4.91 -0.84 9.57
CA ASN A 272 -4.10 0.29 10.02
C ASN A 272 -4.77 1.63 9.64
N VAL A 273 -4.23 2.74 10.13
CA VAL A 273 -4.63 4.07 9.64
C VAL A 273 -3.74 4.49 8.50
N SER A 274 -2.42 4.26 8.62
CA SER A 274 -1.43 4.56 7.60
C SER A 274 -0.57 3.33 7.32
N ASN A 275 -0.29 3.09 6.03
CA ASN A 275 0.55 1.97 5.60
C ASN A 275 2.05 2.19 5.87
N GLY A 276 2.50 3.44 5.99
CA GLY A 276 3.90 3.76 6.32
C GLY A 276 4.91 3.30 5.27
N ASN A 277 4.48 3.14 4.01
CA ASN A 277 5.21 2.49 2.93
C ASN A 277 6.20 3.42 2.19
N ALA A 278 6.18 4.73 2.48
CA ALA A 278 6.98 5.72 1.78
C ALA A 278 8.06 6.39 2.65
N PHE A 279 9.08 6.95 1.99
CA PHE A 279 10.21 7.60 2.65
C PHE A 279 9.97 9.09 2.96
N ILE A 280 9.08 9.76 2.20
CA ILE A 280 8.79 11.18 2.40
C ILE A 280 7.43 11.39 3.05
N ALA A 281 7.30 12.44 3.87
CA ALA A 281 6.11 12.72 4.65
C ALA A 281 4.88 12.94 3.75
N PHE A 282 5.02 13.70 2.67
CA PHE A 282 3.96 13.92 1.69
C PHE A 282 3.41 12.62 1.11
N SER A 283 4.28 11.69 0.72
CA SER A 283 3.86 10.40 0.17
C SER A 283 3.19 9.47 1.17
N ASN A 284 3.44 9.64 2.48
CA ASN A 284 2.70 8.89 3.49
C ASN A 284 1.36 9.55 3.83
N TRP A 285 1.25 10.86 3.65
CA TRP A 285 0.00 11.60 3.84
C TRP A 285 -0.97 11.35 2.68
N ASN A 286 -0.49 11.39 1.44
CA ASN A 286 -1.32 11.21 0.26
C ASN A 286 -1.64 9.74 -0.07
N ASP A 287 -1.56 8.87 0.94
CA ASP A 287 -2.11 7.52 0.85
C ASP A 287 -3.62 7.59 0.59
N TYR A 288 -4.17 6.58 -0.07
CA TYR A 288 -5.54 6.65 -0.58
C TYR A 288 -6.58 6.49 0.54
N ALA A 289 -7.54 7.40 0.55
CA ALA A 289 -8.54 7.50 1.61
C ALA A 289 -9.84 8.18 1.14
N PHE A 290 -10.89 8.04 1.96
CA PHE A 290 -12.11 8.82 1.78
C PHE A 290 -11.92 10.26 2.28
N ASP A 291 -11.24 10.43 3.42
CA ASP A 291 -10.70 11.71 3.89
C ASP A 291 -9.20 11.54 4.12
N VAL A 292 -8.40 12.16 3.26
CA VAL A 292 -6.92 12.11 3.31
C VAL A 292 -6.34 12.74 4.58
N ASN A 293 -7.10 13.63 5.22
CA ASN A 293 -6.70 14.36 6.43
C ASN A 293 -7.34 13.82 7.72
N ASP A 294 -8.27 12.86 7.60
CA ASP A 294 -8.81 12.05 8.70
C ASP A 294 -8.95 10.59 8.25
N GLN A 295 -7.80 9.95 8.01
CA GLN A 295 -7.78 8.58 7.50
C GLN A 295 -8.47 7.63 8.49
N ALA A 296 -9.50 6.95 8.01
CA ALA A 296 -10.18 5.91 8.76
C ALA A 296 -9.28 4.68 8.93
N LEU A 297 -9.66 3.82 9.88
CA LEU A 297 -9.10 2.48 9.96
C LEU A 297 -9.54 1.71 8.72
N GLY A 298 -8.62 1.04 8.04
CA GLY A 298 -8.91 0.23 6.86
C GLY A 298 -7.89 -0.88 6.69
N THR A 299 -8.14 -1.78 5.73
CA THR A 299 -7.28 -2.92 5.48
C THR A 299 -5.87 -2.47 5.08
N SER A 300 -4.85 -3.14 5.62
CA SER A 300 -3.43 -2.88 5.35
C SER A 300 -3.04 -3.35 3.95
N ASP A 301 -2.20 -2.60 3.25
CA ASP A 301 -1.62 -2.99 1.95
C ASP A 301 -0.87 -4.32 2.01
N TYR A 302 -0.37 -4.66 3.20
CA TYR A 302 0.43 -5.86 3.45
C TYR A 302 -0.40 -7.05 3.93
N GLN A 303 -1.73 -6.92 3.97
CA GLN A 303 -2.59 -8.04 4.31
C GLN A 303 -2.50 -9.11 3.22
N VAL A 304 -2.25 -10.35 3.64
CA VAL A 304 -2.50 -11.55 2.83
C VAL A 304 -3.50 -12.37 3.60
N GLN A 305 -4.78 -12.25 3.25
CA GLN A 305 -5.88 -12.71 4.09
C GLN A 305 -5.90 -14.22 4.26
N HIS A 306 -5.66 -14.95 3.17
CA HIS A 306 -5.56 -16.40 3.17
C HIS A 306 -4.23 -16.82 2.56
N ARG A 307 -3.49 -17.67 3.27
CA ARG A 307 -2.23 -18.25 2.75
C ARG A 307 -2.14 -19.74 3.07
N PHE A 308 -1.90 -20.53 2.04
CA PHE A 308 -1.53 -21.93 2.11
C PHE A 308 -0.05 -22.06 1.77
N LEU A 309 0.69 -22.76 2.62
CA LEU A 309 2.10 -23.07 2.37
C LEU A 309 2.32 -24.55 2.65
N GLY A 310 2.79 -25.27 1.63
CA GLY A 310 3.17 -26.67 1.72
C GLY A 310 4.60 -26.88 1.28
N TYR A 311 5.35 -27.69 2.01
CA TYR A 311 6.60 -28.25 1.51
C TYR A 311 6.59 -29.77 1.70
N GLY A 312 7.10 -30.50 0.72
CA GLY A 312 7.18 -31.95 0.78
C GLY A 312 8.42 -32.43 0.07
N SER A 313 9.17 -33.32 0.71
CA SER A 313 10.34 -33.94 0.11
C SER A 313 10.35 -35.43 0.32
N TYR A 314 10.79 -36.17 -0.70
CA TYR A 314 10.99 -37.60 -0.61
C TYR A 314 12.40 -37.95 -1.05
N ARG A 315 13.13 -38.65 -0.18
CA ARG A 315 14.48 -39.13 -0.45
C ARG A 315 14.49 -40.65 -0.59
N PHE A 316 15.16 -41.14 -1.62
CA PHE A 316 15.47 -42.55 -1.80
C PHE A 316 16.92 -42.75 -2.21
N THR A 317 17.50 -43.88 -1.83
CA THR A 317 18.86 -44.28 -2.18
C THR A 317 18.85 -45.54 -3.04
N TYR A 318 19.84 -45.67 -3.90
CA TYR A 318 19.96 -46.79 -4.83
C TYR A 318 21.42 -47.03 -5.23
N GLY A 319 21.64 -48.14 -5.93
CA GLY A 319 22.97 -48.64 -6.26
C GLY A 319 23.65 -49.35 -5.09
N THR A 320 24.74 -50.05 -5.40
CA THR A 320 25.49 -50.85 -4.42
C THR A 320 25.93 -49.99 -3.24
N GLY A 321 25.53 -50.39 -2.02
CA GLY A 321 25.89 -49.70 -0.78
C GLY A 321 25.24 -48.33 -0.58
N GLY A 322 24.13 -48.04 -1.28
CA GLY A 322 23.44 -46.74 -1.16
C GLY A 322 24.24 -45.59 -1.79
N ARG A 323 25.04 -45.90 -2.83
CA ARG A 323 25.95 -44.95 -3.47
C ARG A 323 25.25 -43.70 -4.02
N PHE A 324 24.03 -43.84 -4.52
CA PHE A 324 23.25 -42.75 -5.08
C PHE A 324 22.09 -42.41 -4.16
N GLY A 325 21.81 -41.13 -3.97
CA GLY A 325 20.63 -40.66 -3.25
C GLY A 325 19.94 -39.55 -4.03
N THR A 326 18.69 -39.75 -4.39
CA THR A 326 17.87 -38.71 -5.03
C THR A 326 16.87 -38.17 -4.03
N THR A 327 16.71 -36.85 -3.98
CA THR A 327 15.66 -36.17 -3.22
C THR A 327 14.85 -35.33 -4.18
N VAL A 328 13.55 -35.57 -4.22
CA VAL A 328 12.58 -34.73 -4.93
C VAL A 328 11.86 -33.90 -3.88
N GLY A 329 11.89 -32.58 -4.03
CA GLY A 329 11.24 -31.61 -3.15
C GLY A 329 10.26 -30.75 -3.94
N LEU A 330 9.12 -30.45 -3.33
CA LEU A 330 8.12 -29.53 -3.83
C LEU A 330 7.85 -28.48 -2.77
N VAL A 331 7.66 -27.23 -3.20
CA VAL A 331 7.16 -26.14 -2.36
C VAL A 331 5.97 -25.52 -3.07
N TYR A 332 4.82 -25.49 -2.41
CA TYR A 332 3.61 -24.87 -2.92
C TYR A 332 3.25 -23.67 -2.05
N GLU A 333 2.99 -22.53 -2.68
CA GLU A 333 2.40 -21.36 -2.06
C GLU A 333 1.11 -20.99 -2.81
N GLY A 334 0.02 -20.90 -2.07
CA GLY A 334 -1.26 -20.36 -2.54
C GLY A 334 -1.69 -19.20 -1.66
N ASN A 335 -2.09 -18.07 -2.21
CA ASN A 335 -2.58 -16.96 -1.40
C ASN A 335 -3.68 -16.13 -2.09
N SER A 336 -4.48 -15.43 -1.28
CA SER A 336 -5.65 -14.65 -1.73
C SER A 336 -5.32 -13.37 -2.51
N GLY A 337 -4.08 -13.16 -2.93
CA GLY A 337 -3.66 -11.90 -3.53
C GLY A 337 -3.49 -10.78 -2.50
N SER A 338 -2.94 -9.66 -2.96
CA SER A 338 -2.84 -8.43 -2.17
C SER A 338 -4.12 -7.60 -2.31
N PRO A 339 -4.51 -6.83 -1.28
CA PRO A 339 -5.68 -5.99 -1.37
C PRO A 339 -5.43 -4.74 -2.23
N TYR A 340 -6.51 -4.15 -2.74
CA TYR A 340 -6.48 -2.87 -3.45
C TYR A 340 -7.78 -2.08 -3.24
N SER A 341 -7.77 -0.80 -3.63
CA SER A 341 -8.93 0.10 -3.56
C SER A 341 -9.35 0.68 -4.91
N TRP A 342 -10.63 1.00 -5.02
CA TRP A 342 -11.19 1.73 -6.15
C TRP A 342 -11.13 3.23 -5.91
N ILE A 343 -10.50 3.97 -6.82
CA ILE A 343 -10.30 5.42 -6.72
C ILE A 343 -10.91 6.15 -7.92
N TYR A 344 -11.15 7.44 -7.77
CA TYR A 344 -11.32 8.34 -8.90
C TYR A 344 -9.97 8.48 -9.62
N GLY A 345 -10.01 8.53 -10.95
CA GLY A 345 -8.87 9.00 -11.73
C GLY A 345 -8.97 10.52 -11.88
N ASN A 346 -8.08 11.26 -11.18
CA ASN A 346 -8.06 12.73 -10.99
C ASN A 346 -8.42 13.15 -9.53
N ASP A 347 -8.13 14.39 -9.20
CA ASP A 347 -8.28 14.98 -7.85
C ASP A 347 -9.74 15.34 -7.58
N ALA A 348 -10.44 14.42 -6.92
CA ALA A 348 -11.84 14.57 -6.56
C ALA A 348 -12.02 15.37 -5.28
N ASN A 349 -11.04 15.39 -4.37
CA ASN A 349 -11.17 16.10 -3.11
C ASN A 349 -10.56 17.53 -3.14
N GLY A 350 -9.81 17.91 -4.17
CA GLY A 350 -9.16 19.22 -4.33
C GLY A 350 -7.83 19.39 -3.59
N ASP A 351 -7.22 18.32 -3.09
CA ASP A 351 -6.00 18.35 -2.28
C ASP A 351 -4.70 18.48 -3.13
N GLY A 352 -4.82 18.40 -4.45
CA GLY A 352 -3.73 18.45 -5.42
C GLY A 352 -3.14 17.08 -5.76
N VAL A 353 -3.77 15.97 -5.39
CA VAL A 353 -3.33 14.59 -5.64
C VAL A 353 -4.38 13.83 -6.46
N ASN A 354 -3.96 13.29 -7.59
CA ASN A 354 -4.89 12.78 -8.61
C ASN A 354 -5.15 11.26 -8.52
N PHE A 355 -4.69 10.60 -7.46
CA PHE A 355 -4.64 9.13 -7.38
C PHE A 355 -4.92 8.55 -5.98
N ASN A 356 -5.47 9.34 -5.06
CA ASN A 356 -5.68 8.94 -3.65
C ASN A 356 -7.15 8.99 -3.20
N ASP A 357 -8.08 9.31 -4.10
CA ASP A 357 -9.48 9.53 -3.74
C ASP A 357 -10.37 8.31 -3.97
N LEU A 358 -10.82 7.65 -2.89
CA LEU A 358 -11.73 6.49 -3.00
C LEU A 358 -13.04 6.80 -3.78
N ALA A 359 -13.33 6.09 -4.86
CA ALA A 359 -14.46 6.42 -5.73
C ALA A 359 -15.82 6.07 -5.11
N TYR A 360 -16.82 6.95 -5.21
CA TYR A 360 -18.19 6.55 -4.89
C TYR A 360 -18.73 5.58 -5.94
N VAL A 361 -19.20 4.39 -5.53
CA VAL A 361 -19.76 3.39 -6.45
C VAL A 361 -21.27 3.60 -6.56
N PRO A 362 -21.82 3.94 -7.74
CA PRO A 362 -23.25 4.28 -7.87
C PRO A 362 -24.15 3.05 -7.70
N GLU A 363 -25.23 3.18 -6.91
CA GLU A 363 -26.32 2.20 -6.88
C GLU A 363 -27.25 2.35 -8.09
N SER A 364 -27.43 3.57 -8.59
CA SER A 364 -28.31 3.87 -9.73
C SER A 364 -27.82 5.04 -10.57
N GLU A 365 -28.37 5.17 -11.80
CA GLU A 365 -28.02 6.23 -12.75
C GLU A 365 -28.22 7.64 -12.15
N GLY A 366 -29.19 7.80 -11.25
CA GLY A 366 -29.53 9.05 -10.57
C GLY A 366 -28.42 9.63 -9.70
N GLU A 367 -27.38 8.86 -9.39
CA GLU A 367 -26.35 9.23 -8.41
C GLU A 367 -25.13 9.90 -9.02
N ILE A 368 -24.88 9.66 -10.31
CA ILE A 368 -23.72 10.23 -10.99
C ILE A 368 -24.11 10.78 -12.36
N PHE A 369 -23.26 11.59 -12.95
CA PHE A 369 -23.41 12.05 -14.34
C PHE A 369 -22.31 11.42 -15.19
N VAL A 370 -22.66 10.50 -16.09
CA VAL A 370 -21.67 9.81 -16.93
C VAL A 370 -21.47 10.57 -18.24
N ALA A 371 -20.43 11.39 -18.28
CA ALA A 371 -20.04 12.19 -19.44
C ALA A 371 -19.40 11.32 -20.54
N PRO A 372 -19.42 11.77 -21.81
CA PRO A 372 -18.68 11.12 -22.88
C PRO A 372 -17.17 11.12 -22.60
N SER A 373 -16.48 10.03 -22.90
CA SER A 373 -15.03 9.87 -22.60
C SER A 373 -14.12 10.70 -23.49
N GLY A 374 -14.69 11.35 -24.50
CA GLY A 374 -14.00 12.27 -25.39
C GLY A 374 -14.93 12.76 -26.50
N PRO A 375 -14.45 13.66 -27.37
CA PRO A 375 -15.26 14.24 -28.45
C PRO A 375 -15.71 13.21 -29.49
N ASN A 376 -15.07 12.03 -29.54
CA ASN A 376 -15.39 10.94 -30.45
C ASN A 376 -16.30 9.87 -29.83
N ASP A 377 -16.66 9.99 -28.55
CA ASP A 377 -17.59 9.06 -27.91
C ASP A 377 -19.02 9.32 -28.42
N THR A 378 -19.56 8.34 -29.14
CA THR A 378 -20.87 8.42 -29.80
C THR A 378 -22.00 7.77 -29.02
N ARG A 379 -21.72 7.22 -27.83
CA ARG A 379 -22.71 6.52 -27.00
C ARG A 379 -23.78 7.49 -26.50
N THR A 380 -25.02 7.04 -26.38
CA THR A 380 -26.07 7.80 -25.69
C THR A 380 -25.82 7.78 -24.17
N PRO A 381 -26.40 8.72 -23.40
CA PRO A 381 -26.33 8.67 -21.94
C PRO A 381 -26.74 7.31 -21.36
N GLU A 382 -27.82 6.73 -21.86
CA GLU A 382 -28.34 5.43 -21.41
C GLU A 382 -27.37 4.29 -21.72
N GLN A 383 -26.69 4.34 -22.88
CA GLN A 383 -25.68 3.34 -23.25
C GLN A 383 -24.46 3.43 -22.32
N ARG A 384 -24.00 4.65 -22.01
CA ARG A 384 -22.89 4.86 -21.06
C ARG A 384 -23.23 4.33 -19.67
N TRP A 385 -24.41 4.65 -19.16
CA TRP A 385 -24.87 4.08 -17.88
C TRP A 385 -24.92 2.56 -17.93
N THR A 386 -25.59 1.97 -18.93
CA THR A 386 -25.75 0.51 -19.04
C THR A 386 -24.40 -0.22 -19.06
N GLN A 387 -23.41 0.32 -19.76
CA GLN A 387 -22.07 -0.25 -19.81
C GLN A 387 -21.34 -0.14 -18.47
N LEU A 388 -21.37 1.03 -17.82
CA LEU A 388 -20.78 1.20 -16.49
C LEU A 388 -21.46 0.29 -15.44
N ASP A 389 -22.78 0.18 -15.51
CA ASP A 389 -23.57 -0.67 -14.62
C ASP A 389 -23.18 -2.15 -14.78
N ALA A 390 -23.06 -2.63 -16.02
CA ALA A 390 -22.58 -3.97 -16.33
C ALA A 390 -21.14 -4.20 -15.86
N TYR A 391 -20.26 -3.19 -15.96
CA TYR A 391 -18.89 -3.27 -15.43
C TYR A 391 -18.86 -3.44 -13.91
N ILE A 392 -19.67 -2.64 -13.19
CA ILE A 392 -19.78 -2.73 -11.73
C ILE A 392 -20.34 -4.10 -11.30
N GLU A 393 -21.37 -4.61 -11.99
CA GLU A 393 -21.94 -5.94 -11.70
C GLU A 393 -20.99 -7.10 -12.05
N GLY A 394 -20.26 -6.98 -13.17
CA GLY A 394 -19.34 -8.02 -13.66
C GLY A 394 -18.01 -8.07 -12.91
N THR A 395 -17.71 -7.08 -12.07
CA THR A 395 -16.45 -6.99 -11.32
C THR A 395 -16.64 -7.57 -9.92
N GLU A 396 -15.91 -8.65 -9.62
CA GLU A 396 -15.94 -9.31 -8.31
C GLU A 396 -15.71 -8.32 -7.16
N GLY A 397 -16.59 -8.36 -6.15
CA GLY A 397 -16.57 -7.49 -4.98
C GLY A 397 -17.02 -6.04 -5.20
N LEU A 398 -16.98 -5.50 -6.42
CA LEU A 398 -17.33 -4.10 -6.69
C LEU A 398 -18.84 -3.83 -6.59
N GLY A 399 -19.68 -4.80 -6.97
CA GLY A 399 -21.13 -4.69 -6.77
C GLY A 399 -21.57 -4.55 -5.30
N GLU A 400 -20.78 -5.06 -4.34
CA GLU A 400 -21.06 -4.95 -2.90
C GLU A 400 -20.80 -3.54 -2.33
N LEU A 401 -20.16 -2.69 -3.13
CA LEU A 401 -19.77 -1.33 -2.78
C LEU A 401 -20.79 -0.30 -3.26
N ARG A 402 -21.82 -0.68 -4.01
CA ARG A 402 -22.86 0.23 -4.52
C ARG A 402 -23.50 1.08 -3.41
N GLY A 403 -23.77 2.34 -3.74
CA GLY A 403 -24.40 3.32 -2.86
C GLY A 403 -23.44 3.95 -1.85
N LYS A 404 -22.13 3.66 -1.92
CA LYS A 404 -21.13 4.16 -0.97
C LYS A 404 -19.73 4.28 -1.59
N PRO A 405 -18.86 5.11 -1.00
CA PRO A 405 -17.42 4.99 -1.20
C PRO A 405 -16.92 3.66 -0.60
N PRO A 406 -15.94 2.98 -1.22
CA PRO A 406 -15.32 1.81 -0.64
C PRO A 406 -14.57 2.19 0.63
N GLU A 407 -14.47 1.23 1.55
CA GLU A 407 -13.45 1.29 2.57
C GLU A 407 -12.09 0.94 1.95
N ARG A 408 -11.01 1.40 2.59
CA ARG A 408 -9.67 1.15 2.06
C ARG A 408 -9.40 -0.36 2.02
N ASN A 409 -8.96 -0.84 0.85
CA ASN A 409 -8.39 -2.16 0.61
C ASN A 409 -9.37 -3.32 0.84
N THR A 410 -10.63 -3.13 0.45
CA THR A 410 -11.66 -4.18 0.56
C THR A 410 -11.76 -5.09 -0.67
N SER A 411 -11.17 -4.72 -1.81
CA SER A 411 -11.06 -5.60 -2.97
C SER A 411 -9.72 -6.32 -2.95
N ASN A 412 -9.64 -7.51 -3.55
CA ASN A 412 -8.41 -8.31 -3.60
C ASN A 412 -8.06 -8.67 -5.03
N TRP A 413 -6.77 -8.69 -5.31
CA TRP A 413 -6.27 -9.27 -6.54
C TRP A 413 -6.58 -10.77 -6.60
N PRO A 414 -6.60 -11.39 -7.81
CA PRO A 414 -6.86 -12.81 -7.96
C PRO A 414 -5.92 -13.68 -7.13
N TRP A 415 -6.37 -14.90 -6.87
CA TRP A 415 -5.62 -15.89 -6.10
C TRP A 415 -4.32 -16.29 -6.81
N VAL A 416 -3.19 -16.24 -6.10
CA VAL A 416 -1.88 -16.61 -6.64
C VAL A 416 -1.53 -18.04 -6.26
N ASN A 417 -1.01 -18.81 -7.22
CA ASN A 417 -0.52 -20.18 -7.01
C ASN A 417 0.90 -20.35 -7.58
N ILE A 418 1.84 -20.76 -6.74
CA ILE A 418 3.23 -21.03 -7.13
C ILE A 418 3.60 -22.44 -6.67
N LEU A 419 4.19 -23.22 -7.57
CA LEU A 419 4.74 -24.53 -7.26
C LEU A 419 6.18 -24.60 -7.73
N ASP A 420 7.12 -24.78 -6.81
CA ASP A 420 8.53 -24.95 -7.10
C ASP A 420 8.95 -26.40 -6.95
N LEU A 421 9.84 -26.84 -7.84
CA LEU A 421 10.41 -28.18 -7.83
C LEU A 421 11.92 -28.11 -7.57
N GLN A 422 12.39 -28.91 -6.62
CA GLN A 422 13.80 -29.14 -6.36
C GLN A 422 14.16 -30.61 -6.55
N LEU A 423 15.18 -30.88 -7.35
CA LEU A 423 15.79 -32.19 -7.51
C LEU A 423 17.23 -32.15 -7.00
N THR A 424 17.53 -32.94 -5.97
CA THR A 424 18.88 -33.13 -5.45
C THR A 424 19.38 -34.53 -5.76
N GLN A 425 20.52 -34.65 -6.43
CA GLN A 425 21.24 -35.90 -6.63
C GLN A 425 22.53 -35.92 -5.83
N ASP A 426 22.62 -36.84 -4.89
CA ASP A 426 23.82 -37.19 -4.14
C ASP A 426 24.50 -38.40 -4.78
N ILE A 427 25.83 -38.34 -4.91
CA ILE A 427 26.67 -39.42 -5.42
C ILE A 427 27.84 -39.61 -4.45
N ALA A 428 27.85 -40.70 -3.69
CA ALA A 428 28.98 -41.06 -2.85
C ALA A 428 30.19 -41.47 -3.71
N THR A 429 31.37 -40.97 -3.35
CA THR A 429 32.64 -41.27 -4.01
C THR A 429 33.55 -42.07 -3.08
N PHE A 430 34.81 -41.69 -2.88
CA PHE A 430 35.77 -42.43 -2.06
C PHE A 430 36.01 -41.72 -0.73
N GLY A 431 36.37 -42.48 0.32
CA GLY A 431 36.77 -41.89 1.61
C GLY A 431 35.68 -41.05 2.30
N GLY A 432 34.40 -41.37 2.10
CA GLY A 432 33.28 -40.61 2.68
C GLY A 432 32.93 -39.31 1.94
N GLN A 433 33.60 -39.00 0.82
CA GLN A 433 33.27 -37.86 -0.02
C GLN A 433 31.95 -38.06 -0.77
N ARG A 434 31.30 -36.95 -1.15
CA ARG A 434 30.04 -36.93 -1.89
C ARG A 434 30.01 -35.77 -2.89
N ILE A 435 29.57 -36.04 -4.11
CA ILE A 435 29.17 -35.02 -5.09
C ILE A 435 27.68 -34.79 -4.96
N ARG A 436 27.25 -33.52 -4.88
CA ARG A 436 25.84 -33.13 -4.87
C ARG A 436 25.55 -32.25 -6.09
N ILE A 437 24.51 -32.61 -6.83
CA ILE A 437 23.96 -31.84 -7.93
C ILE A 437 22.56 -31.40 -7.50
N ASN A 438 22.27 -30.10 -7.58
CA ASN A 438 20.94 -29.57 -7.32
C ASN A 438 20.41 -28.94 -8.62
N ALA A 439 19.16 -29.22 -8.94
CA ALA A 439 18.40 -28.54 -9.99
C ALA A 439 17.12 -28.01 -9.37
N ASN A 440 16.84 -26.73 -9.57
CA ASN A 440 15.61 -26.08 -9.14
C ASN A 440 14.86 -25.60 -10.38
N LEU A 441 13.55 -25.79 -10.37
CA LEU A 441 12.62 -25.21 -11.33
C LEU A 441 11.61 -24.41 -10.53
N GLU A 442 11.73 -23.09 -10.64
CA GLU A 442 10.79 -22.15 -10.03
C GLU A 442 9.56 -22.03 -10.92
N ASN A 443 8.39 -21.93 -10.30
CA ASN A 443 7.11 -21.79 -10.99
C ASN A 443 6.86 -22.88 -12.05
N LEU A 444 6.88 -24.13 -11.60
CA LEU A 444 6.60 -25.33 -12.40
C LEU A 444 5.26 -25.23 -13.14
N PHE A 445 4.25 -24.55 -12.58
CA PHE A 445 2.96 -24.34 -13.26
C PHE A 445 3.12 -23.55 -14.55
N ALA A 446 3.83 -22.42 -14.52
CA ALA A 446 4.11 -21.64 -15.72
C ALA A 446 4.99 -22.41 -16.73
N PHE A 447 5.90 -23.27 -16.27
CA PHE A 447 6.71 -24.10 -17.17
C PHE A 447 5.90 -25.20 -17.89
N ALA A 448 4.80 -25.67 -17.32
CA ALA A 448 4.01 -26.80 -17.84
C ALA A 448 2.93 -26.42 -18.88
N ASP A 449 2.97 -25.17 -19.37
CA ASP A 449 2.20 -24.40 -20.38
C ASP A 449 0.97 -24.95 -21.16
N GLU A 450 0.16 -23.99 -21.65
CA GLU A 450 -0.99 -24.02 -22.58
C GLU A 450 -2.33 -24.65 -22.15
N THR A 451 -2.43 -25.42 -21.05
CA THR A 451 -3.74 -25.97 -20.60
C THR A 451 -4.03 -25.89 -19.10
N LEU A 452 -3.03 -25.54 -18.27
CA LEU A 452 -3.20 -25.44 -16.82
C LEU A 452 -2.98 -24.03 -16.29
N GLY A 453 -2.20 -23.17 -16.96
CA GLY A 453 -1.72 -21.89 -16.41
C GLY A 453 -2.51 -20.63 -16.81
N ILE A 454 -2.88 -20.47 -18.08
CA ILE A 454 -3.46 -19.21 -18.59
C ILE A 454 -5.00 -19.19 -18.55
N GLU A 455 -5.68 -20.33 -18.68
CA GLU A 455 -7.15 -20.41 -18.52
C GLU A 455 -7.60 -20.55 -17.05
N ASN A 456 -6.68 -20.75 -16.08
CA ASN A 456 -7.00 -21.00 -14.67
C ASN A 456 -6.10 -20.22 -13.67
N ASP A 457 -5.36 -19.22 -14.14
CA ASP A 457 -4.45 -18.36 -13.33
C ASP A 457 -3.40 -19.12 -12.49
N LEU A 458 -2.97 -20.32 -12.91
CA LEU A 458 -1.97 -21.11 -12.20
C LEU A 458 -0.55 -20.73 -12.65
N GLY A 459 0.26 -20.20 -11.73
CA GLY A 459 1.64 -19.81 -12.01
C GLY A 459 1.78 -18.44 -12.68
N THR A 460 0.70 -17.70 -12.90
CA THR A 460 0.79 -16.31 -13.36
C THR A 460 1.31 -15.44 -12.22
N LEU A 461 2.43 -14.75 -12.47
CA LEU A 461 3.01 -13.78 -11.54
C LEU A 461 2.87 -12.40 -12.14
N GLU A 462 1.88 -11.66 -11.68
CA GLU A 462 1.75 -10.26 -12.05
C GLU A 462 2.52 -9.36 -11.10
N THR A 463 3.40 -8.54 -11.68
CA THR A 463 4.10 -7.48 -10.95
C THR A 463 3.20 -6.25 -10.93
N ARG A 464 2.63 -5.92 -9.77
CA ARG A 464 1.66 -4.83 -9.65
C ARG A 464 2.26 -3.72 -8.79
N GLN A 465 2.35 -2.50 -9.35
CA GLN A 465 3.05 -1.36 -8.73
C GLN A 465 2.18 -0.53 -7.77
N PHE A 466 0.86 -0.69 -7.77
CA PHE A 466 -0.05 0.16 -7.00
C PHE A 466 -1.22 -0.63 -6.39
N SER A 467 -1.56 -0.32 -5.14
CA SER A 467 -2.69 -0.89 -4.38
C SER A 467 -4.03 -0.19 -4.70
N THR A 468 -4.13 0.45 -5.86
CA THR A 468 -5.31 1.23 -6.29
C THR A 468 -5.63 1.00 -7.76
N ILE A 469 -6.92 1.03 -8.11
CA ILE A 469 -7.41 0.98 -9.49
C ILE A 469 -8.39 2.14 -9.69
N SER A 470 -8.23 2.87 -10.80
CA SER A 470 -9.21 3.89 -11.18
C SER A 470 -10.51 3.22 -11.60
N LEU A 471 -11.60 3.51 -10.89
CA LEU A 471 -12.94 3.02 -11.22
C LEU A 471 -13.48 3.74 -12.47
N PHE A 472 -13.28 5.05 -12.53
CA PHE A 472 -13.56 5.93 -13.65
C PHE A 472 -12.85 7.29 -13.44
N GLY A 473 -12.72 8.06 -14.51
CA GLY A 473 -12.22 9.43 -14.45
C GLY A 473 -13.18 10.35 -13.70
N PHE A 474 -12.62 11.27 -12.91
CA PHE A 474 -13.33 12.38 -12.30
C PHE A 474 -13.11 13.67 -13.11
N ASP A 475 -14.22 14.32 -13.47
CA ASP A 475 -14.21 15.61 -14.18
C ASP A 475 -14.44 16.76 -13.19
N ARG A 476 -15.62 16.79 -12.57
CA ARG A 476 -16.03 17.84 -11.63
C ARG A 476 -17.24 17.42 -10.80
N TYR A 477 -17.62 18.25 -9.84
CA TYR A 477 -18.95 18.16 -9.22
C TYR A 477 -19.97 19.05 -9.94
N ILE A 478 -21.24 18.69 -9.82
CA ILE A 478 -22.36 19.55 -10.20
C ILE A 478 -22.42 20.75 -9.26
N SER A 479 -22.48 21.95 -9.85
CA SER A 479 -22.49 23.25 -9.18
C SER A 479 -23.86 23.93 -9.24
N GLU A 480 -24.06 24.99 -8.45
CA GLU A 480 -25.26 25.82 -8.54
C GLU A 480 -25.50 26.39 -9.95
N GLY A 481 -24.41 26.70 -10.69
CA GLY A 481 -24.48 27.20 -12.05
C GLY A 481 -25.03 26.20 -13.07
N ASP A 482 -25.02 24.90 -12.75
CA ASP A 482 -25.55 23.86 -13.61
C ASP A 482 -27.06 23.69 -13.50
N VAL A 483 -27.70 24.17 -12.43
CA VAL A 483 -29.12 23.92 -12.14
C VAL A 483 -30.00 24.46 -13.28
N GLY A 484 -30.84 23.58 -13.85
CA GLY A 484 -31.69 23.87 -15.00
C GLY A 484 -31.00 23.76 -16.37
N THR A 485 -29.69 23.46 -16.41
CA THR A 485 -28.95 23.13 -17.63
C THR A 485 -28.88 21.61 -17.84
N THR A 486 -28.37 21.18 -19.00
CA THR A 486 -28.16 19.76 -19.31
C THR A 486 -26.68 19.41 -19.17
N VAL A 487 -26.37 18.47 -18.27
CA VAL A 487 -25.02 17.90 -18.07
C VAL A 487 -25.08 16.41 -18.36
N ALA A 488 -24.13 15.89 -19.16
CA ALA A 488 -24.07 14.47 -19.55
C ALA A 488 -25.38 13.89 -20.15
N GLY A 489 -26.26 14.74 -20.69
CA GLY A 489 -27.56 14.34 -21.25
C GLY A 489 -28.74 14.38 -20.28
N ARG A 490 -28.52 14.72 -19.01
CA ARG A 490 -29.57 14.88 -17.98
C ARG A 490 -29.73 16.34 -17.57
N VAL A 491 -30.98 16.79 -17.37
CA VAL A 491 -31.26 18.11 -16.81
C VAL A 491 -30.93 18.10 -15.31
N VAL A 492 -30.12 19.05 -14.87
CA VAL A 492 -29.65 19.16 -13.50
C VAL A 492 -30.71 19.81 -12.61
N THR A 493 -30.92 19.24 -11.43
CA THR A 493 -31.82 19.72 -10.38
C THR A 493 -31.05 20.14 -9.13
N GLU A 494 -31.71 20.79 -8.17
CA GLU A 494 -31.08 21.16 -6.88
C GLU A 494 -30.60 19.91 -6.09
N ASP A 495 -31.27 18.77 -6.24
CA ASP A 495 -30.89 17.50 -5.60
C ASP A 495 -29.61 16.89 -6.21
N ASP A 496 -29.09 17.45 -7.30
CA ASP A 496 -27.89 16.98 -7.99
C ASP A 496 -26.61 17.70 -7.55
N LEU A 497 -26.71 18.77 -6.75
CA LEU A 497 -25.56 19.55 -6.29
C LEU A 497 -24.55 18.66 -5.55
N GLY A 498 -23.28 18.76 -5.92
CA GLY A 498 -22.21 17.96 -5.33
C GLY A 498 -22.17 16.50 -5.79
N LYS A 499 -23.02 16.06 -6.73
CA LYS A 499 -22.86 14.75 -7.40
C LYS A 499 -21.71 14.82 -8.41
N PRO A 500 -20.94 13.73 -8.58
CA PRO A 500 -19.79 13.74 -9.47
C PRO A 500 -20.23 13.57 -10.93
N VAL A 501 -19.55 14.30 -11.81
CA VAL A 501 -19.49 14.07 -13.25
C VAL A 501 -18.25 13.21 -13.50
N VAL A 502 -18.45 12.07 -14.15
CA VAL A 502 -17.42 11.04 -14.35
C VAL A 502 -17.35 10.62 -15.82
N THR A 503 -16.20 10.10 -16.23
CA THR A 503 -15.96 9.53 -17.57
C THR A 503 -15.41 8.12 -17.43
N PHE A 504 -15.75 7.20 -18.32
CA PHE A 504 -15.19 5.85 -18.28
C PHE A 504 -14.86 5.35 -19.67
N ASP A 505 -13.70 4.72 -19.83
CA ASP A 505 -13.27 4.19 -21.13
C ASP A 505 -14.07 2.92 -21.50
N GLU A 506 -14.56 2.85 -22.74
CA GLU A 506 -15.29 1.70 -23.25
C GLU A 506 -14.40 0.45 -23.37
N ASP A 507 -13.12 0.65 -23.68
CA ASP A 507 -12.17 -0.45 -23.88
C ASP A 507 -11.96 -1.22 -22.57
N LEU A 508 -11.87 -0.51 -21.43
CA LEU A 508 -11.74 -1.10 -20.09
C LEU A 508 -12.94 -1.97 -19.68
N VAL A 509 -14.14 -1.65 -20.18
CA VAL A 509 -15.36 -2.42 -19.90
C VAL A 509 -15.45 -3.63 -20.82
N THR A 510 -15.05 -3.47 -22.09
CA THR A 510 -15.11 -4.56 -23.08
C THR A 510 -14.09 -5.66 -22.76
N GLU A 511 -12.86 -5.29 -22.42
CA GLU A 511 -11.80 -6.24 -22.04
C GLU A 511 -12.19 -7.06 -20.79
N ARG A 512 -12.90 -6.45 -19.84
CA ARG A 512 -13.34 -7.17 -18.64
C ARG A 512 -14.50 -8.12 -18.90
N LEU A 513 -15.43 -7.74 -19.78
CA LEU A 513 -16.61 -8.55 -20.11
C LEU A 513 -16.28 -9.72 -21.04
N ASP A 514 -15.18 -9.65 -21.80
CA ASP A 514 -14.72 -10.74 -22.67
C ASP A 514 -13.66 -11.66 -22.02
N GLY A 515 -13.20 -11.32 -20.81
CA GLY A 515 -12.26 -12.12 -20.03
C GLY A 515 -10.79 -11.92 -20.43
N SER A 516 -10.46 -10.83 -21.13
CA SER A 516 -9.06 -10.46 -21.37
C SER A 516 -8.42 -9.84 -20.12
N GLU A 517 -7.20 -10.28 -19.79
CA GLU A 517 -6.44 -9.77 -18.65
C GLU A 517 -5.93 -8.34 -18.94
N PHE A 518 -6.17 -7.43 -17.99
CA PHE A 518 -5.64 -6.08 -18.04
C PHE A 518 -4.11 -6.05 -18.00
N THR A 519 -3.50 -5.13 -18.74
CA THR A 519 -2.16 -4.61 -18.39
C THR A 519 -2.30 -3.28 -17.65
N PRO A 520 -1.51 -3.01 -16.59
CA PRO A 520 -1.51 -1.70 -15.92
C PRO A 520 -1.23 -0.49 -16.84
N SER A 521 -0.63 -0.73 -18.01
CA SER A 521 -0.43 0.26 -19.08
C SER A 521 -1.71 0.72 -19.78
N GLU A 522 -2.81 -0.05 -19.70
CA GLU A 522 -4.10 0.31 -20.29
C GLU A 522 -4.92 1.20 -19.36
N LEU A 523 -4.74 1.06 -18.04
CA LEU A 523 -5.40 1.89 -17.02
C LEU A 523 -4.77 3.28 -16.81
N THR A 524 -3.60 3.53 -17.40
CA THR A 524 -2.86 4.81 -17.31
C THR A 524 -3.08 5.73 -18.52
N LYS A 525 -3.96 5.35 -19.45
CA LYS A 525 -4.26 6.11 -20.68
C LYS A 525 -5.31 7.21 -20.53
N THR A 526 -5.85 7.44 -19.34
CA THR A 526 -6.66 8.64 -19.07
C THR A 526 -5.72 9.80 -18.71
N SER A 527 -5.19 10.43 -19.76
CA SER A 527 -4.46 11.70 -19.71
C SER A 527 -5.40 12.90 -19.56
#